data_AF-A0A0Q5NH03-F1
#
_entry.id   AF-A0A0Q5NH03-F1
#
_cell.length_a   1.000
_cell.length_b   1.000
_cell.length_c   1.000
_cell.angle_alpha   90.00
_cell.angle_beta   90.00
_cell.angle_gamma   90.00
#
_symmetry.space_group_name_H-M   'P 1'
#
loop_
_entity.id
_entity.type
_entity.pdbx_description
1 polymer ?
#
loop_
_entity_poly.entity_id
_entity_poly.type
_entity_poly.pdbx_seq_one_letter_code
_entity_poly.pdbx_strand_id
1 'polypeptide(L)' 'MRKLLAKIDRIRASGWVTLDLKEDHLLYNLNGKRFQVESMATPDIKCRVSVMIEGEKVDLSIDDLY' A
#
# COMPACT_ATOMS: atom_id res chain seq x y z
N MET A 1 -7.16 -7.00 -14.60
CA MET A 1 -7.70 -7.72 -13.42
C MET A 1 -6.72 -8.72 -12.80
N ARG A 2 -6.15 -9.71 -13.53
CA ARG A 2 -5.23 -10.71 -12.91
C ARG A 2 -4.04 -10.11 -12.15
N LYS A 3 -3.42 -9.04 -12.65
CA LYS A 3 -2.27 -8.40 -12.01
C LYS A 3 -2.60 -7.70 -10.68
N LEU A 4 -3.78 -7.07 -10.60
CA LEU A 4 -4.23 -6.35 -9.40
C LEU A 4 -4.51 -7.33 -8.26
N LEU A 5 -5.28 -8.38 -8.53
CA LEU A 5 -5.59 -9.41 -7.54
C LEU A 5 -4.32 -10.14 -7.08
N ALA A 6 -3.41 -10.48 -8.00
CA ALA A 6 -2.13 -11.10 -7.64
C ALA A 6 -1.26 -10.20 -6.75
N LYS A 7 -1.29 -8.87 -6.97
CA LYS A 7 -0.61 -7.89 -6.12
C LYS A 7 -1.24 -7.85 -4.73
N ILE A 8 -2.57 -7.73 -4.65
CA ILE A 8 -3.35 -7.78 -3.39
C ILE A 8 -3.03 -9.05 -2.60
N ASP A 9 -3.02 -10.21 -3.26
CA ASP A 9 -2.72 -11.50 -2.61
C ASP A 9 -1.27 -11.56 -2.12
N ARG A 10 -0.31 -11.05 -2.90
CA ARG A 10 1.09 -10.93 -2.46
C ARG A 10 1.23 -10.05 -1.22
N ILE A 11 0.53 -8.92 -1.20
CA ILE A 11 0.54 -7.98 -0.07
C ILE A 11 -0.05 -8.64 1.18
N ARG A 12 -1.18 -9.35 1.04
CA ARG A 12 -1.79 -10.12 2.15
C ARG A 12 -0.86 -11.20 2.68
N ALA A 13 -0.22 -11.95 1.77
CA ALA A 13 0.70 -13.01 2.15
C ALA A 13 1.96 -12.47 2.83
N SER A 14 2.47 -11.32 2.39
CA SER A 14 3.66 -10.70 2.97
C SER A 14 3.36 -9.98 4.29
N GLY A 15 2.22 -9.29 4.41
CA GLY A 15 1.94 -8.35 5.50
C GLY A 15 2.75 -7.05 5.45
N TRP A 16 3.46 -6.80 4.35
CA TRP A 16 4.32 -5.62 4.17
C TRP A 16 4.21 -5.09 2.74
N VAL A 17 4.38 -3.79 2.57
CA VAL A 17 4.37 -3.11 1.27
C VAL A 17 5.49 -2.08 1.18
N THR A 18 6.00 -1.86 -0.02
CA THR A 18 6.91 -0.75 -0.29
C THR A 18 6.11 0.41 -0.87
N LEU A 19 6.37 1.63 -0.41
CA LEU A 19 5.75 2.82 -0.98
C LEU A 19 6.32 3.09 -2.38
N ASP A 20 5.43 3.33 -3.34
CA ASP A 20 5.73 3.74 -4.71
C ASP A 20 4.91 5.01 -5.03
N LEU A 21 5.30 6.09 -4.38
CA LEU A 21 4.61 7.37 -4.39
C LEU A 21 5.14 8.27 -5.50
N LYS A 22 4.27 9.12 -6.04
CA LYS A 22 4.64 10.20 -6.97
C LYS A 22 5.21 11.41 -6.23
N GLU A 23 6.03 12.20 -6.92
CA GLU A 23 6.72 13.38 -6.37
C GLU A 23 5.79 14.44 -5.74
N ASP A 24 4.53 14.48 -6.17
CA ASP A 24 3.49 15.37 -5.65
C ASP A 24 2.82 14.86 -4.36
N HIS A 25 3.13 13.64 -3.92
CA HIS A 25 2.53 13.05 -2.73
C HIS A 25 3.13 13.60 -1.44
N LEU A 26 2.29 13.90 -0.44
CA LEU A 26 2.71 14.45 0.86
C LEU A 26 3.75 13.58 1.59
N LEU A 27 3.71 12.27 1.34
CA LEU A 27 4.61 11.27 1.92
C LEU A 27 5.74 10.84 0.97
N TYR A 28 6.00 11.58 -0.11
CA TYR A 28 7.02 11.21 -1.10
C TYR A 28 8.43 11.07 -0.49
N ASN A 29 8.71 11.78 0.60
CA ASN A 29 9.94 11.60 1.39
C ASN A 29 10.11 10.18 1.98
N LEU A 30 9.03 9.39 2.05
CA LEU A 30 9.03 8.00 2.49
C LEU A 30 8.98 7.00 1.31
N ASN A 31 8.99 7.50 0.07
CA ASN A 31 8.97 6.66 -1.12
C ASN A 31 10.13 5.64 -1.11
N GLY A 32 9.86 4.41 -1.56
CA GLY A 32 10.82 3.31 -1.55
C GLY A 32 11.05 2.65 -0.18
N LYS A 33 10.47 3.16 0.91
CA LYS A 33 10.51 2.51 2.22
C LYS A 33 9.40 1.46 2.37
N ARG A 34 9.65 0.48 3.24
CA ARG A 34 8.74 -0.64 3.49
C ARG A 34 7.99 -0.44 4.80
N PHE A 35 6.68 -0.61 4.77
CA PHE A 35 5.80 -0.45 5.94
C PHE A 35 4.91 -1.68 6.12
N GLN A 36 4.53 -1.90 7.37
CA GLN A 36 3.65 -3.00 7.74
C GLN A 36 2.21 -2.66 7.35
N VAL A 37 1.53 -3.61 6.72
CA VAL A 37 0.11 -3.49 6.40
C VAL A 37 -0.69 -3.80 7.65
N GLU A 38 -1.54 -2.86 8.04
CA GLU A 38 -2.44 -3.05 9.17
C GLU A 38 -3.77 -3.64 8.71
N SER A 39 -4.34 -3.07 7.64
CA SER A 39 -5.60 -3.53 7.06
C SER A 39 -5.66 -3.25 5.58
N MET A 40 -6.48 -4.01 4.86
CA MET A 40 -6.72 -3.77 3.45
C MET A 40 -8.21 -3.90 3.15
N ALA A 41 -8.73 -2.95 2.38
CA ALA A 41 -10.12 -2.94 1.95
C ALA A 41 -10.44 -4.16 1.07
N THR A 42 -11.74 -4.38 0.84
CA THR A 42 -12.20 -5.43 -0.07
C THR A 42 -11.58 -5.22 -1.45
N PRO A 43 -11.05 -6.28 -2.09
CA PRO A 43 -10.43 -6.17 -3.41
C PRO A 43 -11.43 -5.64 -4.44
N ASP A 44 -11.24 -4.40 -4.85
CA ASP A 44 -11.98 -3.75 -5.92
C ASP A 44 -11.04 -2.78 -6.68
N ILE A 45 -11.51 -2.16 -7.75
CA ILE A 45 -10.75 -1.23 -8.61
C ILE A 45 -10.09 -0.09 -7.80
N LYS A 46 -10.61 0.24 -6.61
CA LYS A 46 -10.07 1.25 -5.69
C LYS A 46 -9.68 0.65 -4.32
N CYS A 47 -9.00 -0.49 -4.33
CA CYS A 47 -8.53 -1.14 -3.10
C CYS A 47 -7.61 -0.18 -2.32
N ARG A 48 -8.03 0.17 -1.09
CA ARG A 48 -7.22 0.95 -0.15
C ARG A 48 -6.46 0.02 0.78
N VAL A 49 -5.20 0.34 1.03
CA VAL A 49 -4.32 -0.37 1.95
C VAL A 49 -3.93 0.58 3.06
N SER A 50 -4.21 0.21 4.29
CA SER A 50 -3.78 0.96 5.46
C SER A 50 -2.43 0.44 5.92
N VAL A 51 -1.44 1.32 6.00
CA VAL A 51 -0.09 1.04 6.46
C VAL A 51 0.19 1.78 7.76
N MET A 52 1.04 1.20 8.60
CA MET A 52 1.49 1.82 9.85
C MET A 52 2.77 2.62 9.59
N ILE A 53 2.71 3.95 9.68
CA ILE A 53 3.84 4.87 9.51
C ILE A 53 4.01 5.62 10.83
N GLU A 54 5.15 5.44 11.50
CA GLU A 54 5.47 6.13 12.77
C GLU A 54 4.42 5.95 13.89
N GLY A 55 3.65 4.86 13.85
CA GLY A 55 2.58 4.58 14.82
C GLY A 55 1.22 5.17 14.42
N GLU A 56 1.14 5.85 13.27
CA GLU A 56 -0.11 6.32 12.67
C GLU A 56 -0.56 5.43 11.52
N LYS A 57 -1.87 5.26 11.42
CA LYS A 57 -2.52 4.54 10.33
C LYS A 57 -2.71 5.47 9.14
N VAL A 58 -2.09 5.12 8.02
CA VAL A 58 -2.19 5.89 6.77
C VAL A 58 -2.83 5.03 5.69
N ASP A 59 -3.89 5.55 5.07
CA ASP A 59 -4.55 4.89 3.94
C ASP A 59 -3.90 5.31 2.62
N LEU A 60 -3.47 4.32 1.83
CA LEU A 60 -2.86 4.50 0.51
C LEU A 60 -3.62 3.70 -0.55
N SER A 61 -3.51 4.13 -1.81
CA SER A 61 -4.02 3.34 -2.93
C SER A 61 -3.12 2.13 -3.16
N ILE A 62 -3.68 1.03 -3.65
CA ILE A 62 -2.91 -0.11 -4.17
C ILE A 62 -1.92 0.30 -5.29
N ASP A 63 -2.19 1.41 -5.99
CA ASP A 63 -1.34 1.96 -7.05
C ASP A 63 -0.13 2.71 -6.49
N ASP A 64 -0.21 3.18 -5.24
CA ASP A 64 0.83 3.92 -4.53
C ASP A 64 1.82 2.98 -3.81
N LEU A 65 1.73 1.69 -4.10
CA LEU A 65 2.43 0.61 -3.41
C LEU A 65 3.09 -0.31 -4.42
N TYR A 66 4.17 -1.00 -4.05
CA TYR A 66 4.83 -2.01 -4.87
C TYR A 66 4.66 -3.42 -4.31
#